data_AF-A0A935IHB7-F1
#
_entry.id   AF-A0A935IHB7-F1
#
_cell.length_a   1.000
_cell.length_b   1.000
_cell.length_c   1.000
_cell.angle_alpha   90.00
_cell.angle_beta   90.00
_cell.angle_gamma   90.00
#
_symmetry.space_group_name_H-M   'P 1'
#
loop_
_entity.id
_entity.type
_entity.pdbx_description
1 polymer ?
#
loop_
_entity_poly.entity_id
_entity_poly.type
_entity_poly.pdbx_seq_one_letter_code
_entity_poly.pdbx_strand_id
1 'polypeptide(L)'
;MRARYIPDADPSQLLDPGSALWKRGDSARLALTGTPLGLQPTAYIQAAWRERPVGATRQVRVSALHDGVHLAFRLEWDDPSENATLTDDDRFADAAAVLLPSAPEAPLITMGALERCHRLVLACR
;
A
#
# COMPACT_ATOMS: atom_id res chain seq x y z
N MET A 1 -4.14 -12.85 -6.43
CA MET A 1 -3.71 -13.12 -5.05
C MET A 1 -4.95 -13.45 -4.23
N ARG A 2 -4.90 -14.46 -3.37
CA ARG A 2 -6.02 -14.85 -2.50
C ARG A 2 -5.57 -14.70 -1.04
N ALA A 3 -6.42 -14.13 -0.19
CA ALA A 3 -6.18 -14.12 1.24
C ALA A 3 -6.42 -15.53 1.80
N ARG A 4 -5.46 -16.08 2.55
CA ARG A 4 -5.56 -17.43 3.10
C ARG A 4 -6.22 -17.42 4.47
N TYR A 5 -7.20 -18.29 4.67
CA TYR A 5 -7.82 -18.49 5.97
C TYR A 5 -6.89 -19.24 6.92
N ILE A 6 -6.68 -18.70 8.12
CA ILE A 6 -5.92 -19.31 9.22
C ILE A 6 -6.85 -19.39 10.43
N PRO A 7 -7.43 -20.57 10.72
CA PRO A 7 -8.36 -20.71 11.85
C PRO A 7 -7.62 -20.47 13.17
N ASP A 8 -8.31 -19.82 14.10
CA ASP A 8 -7.84 -19.54 15.47
C ASP A 8 -6.47 -18.86 15.54
N ALA A 9 -6.14 -18.04 14.53
CA ALA A 9 -4.92 -17.25 14.55
C ALA A 9 -4.99 -16.22 15.68
N ASP A 10 -3.92 -16.11 16.46
CA ASP A 10 -3.78 -15.00 17.39
C ASP A 10 -3.62 -13.68 16.59
N PRO A 11 -4.49 -12.67 16.79
CA PRO A 11 -4.40 -11.40 16.08
C PRO A 11 -3.02 -10.73 16.18
N SER A 12 -2.31 -10.91 17.29
CA SER A 12 -0.96 -10.37 17.45
C SER A 12 0.03 -10.98 16.45
N GLN A 13 -0.13 -12.26 16.10
CA GLN A 13 0.70 -12.93 15.10
C GLN A 13 0.37 -12.51 13.67
N LEU A 14 -0.85 -12.01 13.42
CA LEU A 14 -1.23 -11.39 12.15
C LEU A 14 -0.68 -9.95 12.04
N LEU A 15 -0.45 -9.27 13.17
CA LEU A 15 0.13 -7.92 13.19
C LEU A 15 1.66 -7.92 13.24
N ASP A 16 2.29 -9.04 13.60
CA ASP A 16 3.74 -9.21 13.55
C ASP A 16 4.21 -9.57 12.12
N PRO A 17 4.94 -8.68 11.42
CA PRO A 17 5.46 -8.97 10.07
C PRO A 17 6.57 -10.04 10.08
N GLY A 18 7.19 -10.34 11.22
CA GLY A 18 8.18 -11.41 11.40
C GLY A 18 7.58 -12.79 11.70
N SER A 19 6.28 -12.86 11.94
CA SER A 19 5.59 -14.09 12.31
C SER A 19 5.74 -15.20 11.26
N ALA A 20 6.00 -16.41 11.74
CA ALA A 20 6.10 -17.59 10.88
C ALA A 20 4.78 -17.91 10.14
N LEU A 21 3.64 -17.39 10.60
CA LEU A 21 2.35 -17.54 9.92
C LEU A 21 2.40 -17.04 8.48
N TRP A 22 3.15 -15.98 8.20
CA TRP A 22 3.26 -15.38 6.87
C TRP A 22 3.88 -16.29 5.83
N LYS A 23 4.60 -17.34 6.24
CA LYS A 23 5.12 -18.39 5.35
C LYS A 23 4.01 -19.27 4.76
N ARG A 24 2.81 -19.24 5.33
CA ARG A 24 1.66 -20.05 4.88
C ARG A 24 0.84 -19.34 3.80
N GLY A 25 0.95 -18.02 3.68
CA GLY A 25 0.20 -17.23 2.72
C GLY A 25 0.82 -17.26 1.33
N ASP A 26 -0.02 -17.13 0.30
CA ASP A 26 0.47 -16.87 -1.05
C ASP A 26 1.03 -15.45 -1.12
N SER A 27 2.18 -15.29 -1.78
CA SER A 27 2.78 -13.97 -2.02
C SER A 27 2.64 -13.59 -3.49
N ALA A 28 2.11 -12.40 -3.75
CA ALA A 28 2.04 -11.83 -5.08
C ALA A 28 3.02 -10.67 -5.21
N ARG A 29 3.74 -10.65 -6.33
CA ARG A 29 4.64 -9.55 -6.70
C ARG A 29 3.88 -8.60 -7.61
N LEU A 30 3.76 -7.34 -7.20
CA LEU A 30 3.09 -6.28 -7.94
C LEU A 30 4.14 -5.28 -8.41
N ALA A 31 4.15 -4.99 -9.71
CA ALA A 31 4.93 -3.90 -10.26
C ALA A 31 4.27 -2.56 -9.90
N LEU A 32 5.08 -1.59 -9.51
CA LEU A 32 4.65 -0.24 -9.18
C LEU A 32 5.15 0.74 -10.23
N THR A 33 4.32 1.72 -10.55
CA THR A 33 4.65 2.84 -11.43
C THR A 33 4.42 4.14 -10.70
N GLY A 34 5.22 5.16 -10.99
CA GLY A 34 4.96 6.51 -10.50
C GLY A 34 3.55 6.99 -10.89
N THR A 35 2.91 7.74 -10.01
CA THR A 35 1.59 8.29 -10.28
C THR A 35 1.66 9.27 -11.46
N PRO A 36 0.70 9.24 -12.41
CA PRO A 36 0.72 10.14 -13.54
C PRO A 36 0.64 11.60 -13.09
N LEU A 37 1.68 12.39 -13.37
CA LEU A 37 1.76 13.79 -12.95
C LEU A 37 0.65 14.65 -13.59
N GLY A 38 0.29 14.37 -14.85
CA GLY A 38 -0.77 15.10 -15.56
C GLY A 38 -2.17 14.88 -14.99
N LEU A 39 -2.36 13.89 -14.11
CA LEU A 39 -3.63 13.65 -13.41
C LEU A 39 -3.64 14.23 -11.99
N GLN A 40 -2.57 14.90 -11.55
CA GLN A 40 -2.53 15.52 -10.23
C GLN A 40 -3.43 16.76 -10.21
N PRO A 41 -4.19 16.99 -9.13
CA PRO A 41 -5.28 17.96 -9.11
C PRO A 41 -4.83 19.43 -9.10
N THR A 42 -3.58 19.72 -8.72
CA THR A 42 -3.11 21.09 -8.53
C THR A 42 -1.95 21.46 -9.47
N ALA A 43 -2.01 22.67 -10.03
CA ALA A 43 -0.96 23.21 -10.89
C ALA A 43 0.40 23.31 -10.17
N TYR A 44 0.39 23.55 -8.86
CA TYR A 44 1.60 23.60 -8.04
C TYR A 44 2.36 22.27 -8.06
N ILE A 45 1.68 21.14 -7.79
CA ILE A 45 2.33 19.81 -7.79
C ILE A 45 2.84 19.47 -9.19
N GLN A 46 2.04 19.75 -10.23
CA GLN A 46 2.46 19.52 -11.61
C GLN A 46 3.72 20.30 -11.99
N ALA A 47 3.86 21.55 -11.52
CA ALA A 47 5.05 22.36 -11.77
C ALA A 47 6.25 21.92 -10.92
N ALA A 48 6.06 21.73 -9.62
CA ALA A 48 7.12 21.39 -8.68
C ALA A 48 7.78 20.02 -8.96
N TRP A 49 7.01 19.08 -9.54
CA TRP A 49 7.47 17.72 -9.81
C TRP A 49 7.73 17.42 -11.28
N ARG A 50 7.65 18.42 -12.18
CA ARG A 50 7.79 18.21 -13.63
C ARG A 50 9.08 17.50 -14.05
N GLU A 51 10.18 17.86 -13.40
CA GLU A 51 11.53 17.33 -13.71
C GLU A 51 12.04 16.38 -12.62
N ARG A 52 11.20 16.07 -11.62
CA ARG A 52 11.57 15.19 -10.50
C ARG A 52 11.13 13.76 -10.80
N PRO A 53 11.99 12.76 -10.58
CA PRO A 53 11.59 11.36 -10.74
C PRO A 53 10.55 10.98 -9.67
N VAL A 54 9.49 10.28 -10.08
CA VAL A 54 8.46 9.71 -9.20
C VAL A 54 8.42 8.19 -9.39
N GLY A 55 8.19 7.44 -8.32
CA GLY A 55 8.13 5.98 -8.33
C GLY A 55 9.50 5.32 -8.23
N ALA A 56 10.30 5.70 -7.22
CA ALA A 56 11.58 5.06 -6.92
C ALA A 56 11.39 3.56 -6.59
N THR A 57 10.41 3.25 -5.74
CA THR A 57 9.99 1.86 -5.46
C THR A 57 9.24 1.28 -6.66
N ARG A 58 9.84 0.27 -7.30
CA ARG A 58 9.30 -0.33 -8.54
C ARG A 58 8.46 -1.57 -8.33
N GLN A 59 8.45 -2.10 -7.11
CA GLN A 59 7.82 -3.37 -6.84
C GLN A 59 7.46 -3.50 -5.37
N VAL A 60 6.35 -4.18 -5.08
CA VAL A 60 5.97 -4.62 -3.75
C VAL A 60 5.58 -6.09 -3.78
N ARG A 61 5.96 -6.84 -2.75
CA ARG A 61 5.42 -8.18 -2.49
C ARG A 61 4.30 -8.05 -1.47
N VAL A 62 3.16 -8.66 -1.76
CA VAL A 62 1.97 -8.59 -0.92
C VAL A 62 1.49 -10.00 -0.62
N SER A 63 1.28 -10.28 0.66
CA SER A 63 0.61 -11.48 1.16
C SER A 63 -0.61 -11.08 1.98
N ALA A 64 -1.65 -11.91 1.98
CA ALA A 64 -2.86 -11.65 2.75
C ALA A 64 -3.30 -12.90 3.52
N LEU A 65 -3.65 -12.72 4.80
CA LEU A 65 -4.16 -13.75 5.69
C LEU A 65 -5.43 -13.25 6.38
N HIS A 66 -6.34 -14.15 6.74
CA HIS A 66 -7.51 -13.81 7.54
C HIS A 66 -7.90 -14.93 8.50
N ASP A 67 -8.50 -14.59 9.64
CA ASP A 67 -9.02 -15.53 10.65
C ASP A 67 -10.55 -15.64 10.62
N GLY A 68 -11.18 -15.04 9.60
CA GLY A 68 -12.64 -14.99 9.44
C GLY A 68 -13.28 -13.74 10.05
N VAL A 69 -12.56 -13.01 10.89
CA VAL A 69 -12.98 -11.75 11.51
C VAL A 69 -12.09 -10.59 11.07
N HIS A 70 -10.78 -10.82 11.02
CA HIS A 70 -9.73 -9.88 10.66
C HIS A 70 -9.10 -10.29 9.32
N LEU A 71 -8.78 -9.29 8.49
CA LEU A 71 -8.01 -9.45 7.26
C LEU A 71 -6.72 -8.63 7.40
N ALA A 72 -5.58 -9.30 7.34
CA ALA A 72 -4.26 -8.70 7.45
C ALA A 72 -3.53 -8.76 6.11
N PHE A 73 -2.79 -7.70 5.80
CA PHE A 73 -1.92 -7.61 4.64
C PHE A 73 -0.47 -7.42 5.11
N ARG A 74 0.45 -8.21 4.56
CA ARG A 74 1.88 -8.00 4.73
C ARG A 74 2.45 -7.46 3.43
N LEU A 75 3.06 -6.29 3.51
CA LEU A 75 3.71 -5.61 2.40
C LEU A 75 5.22 -5.63 2.63
N GLU A 76 5.97 -5.99 1.59
CA GLU A 76 7.42 -5.98 1.59
C GLU A 76 7.92 -5.29 0.31
N TRP A 77 8.75 -4.27 0.45
CA TRP A 77 9.39 -3.59 -0.67
C TRP A 77 10.86 -3.28 -0.34
N ASP A 78 11.66 -3.11 -1.38
CA ASP A 78 13.05 -2.68 -1.24
C ASP A 78 13.08 -1.16 -1.12
N ASP A 79 13.80 -0.67 -0.12
CA ASP A 79 13.98 0.75 0.13
C ASP A 79 15.41 1.01 0.70
N PRO A 80 16.22 1.86 0.06
CA PRO A 80 17.59 2.11 0.49
C PRO A 80 17.73 3.06 1.69
N SER A 81 16.72 3.86 2.05
CA SER A 81 16.86 4.91 3.08
C SER A 81 16.12 4.65 4.39
N GLU A 82 15.11 3.77 4.41
CA GLU A 82 14.28 3.38 5.57
C GLU A 82 13.97 4.57 6.50
N ASN A 83 13.05 5.42 6.07
CA ASN A 83 12.65 6.64 6.73
C ASN A 83 11.40 6.43 7.59
N ALA A 84 11.57 5.96 8.83
CA ALA A 84 10.44 5.71 9.74
C ALA A 84 9.83 6.97 10.37
N THR A 85 10.57 8.08 10.44
CA THR A 85 10.13 9.31 11.13
C THR A 85 10.36 10.56 10.30
N LEU A 86 9.56 11.59 10.59
CA LEU A 86 9.77 12.94 10.08
C LEU A 86 10.94 13.58 10.83
N THR A 87 11.99 13.95 10.11
CA THR A 87 13.20 14.52 10.69
C THR A 87 13.42 15.99 10.29
N ASP A 88 12.78 16.45 9.21
CA ASP A 88 12.88 17.80 8.68
C ASP A 88 11.66 18.13 7.79
N ASP A 89 11.50 19.39 7.40
CA ASP A 89 10.37 19.89 6.59
C ASP A 89 10.40 19.42 5.13
N ASP A 90 11.55 18.91 4.66
CA ASP A 90 11.72 18.34 3.32
C ASP A 90 11.91 16.82 3.32
N ARG A 91 11.79 16.18 4.50
CA ARG A 91 11.90 14.73 4.68
C ARG A 91 10.54 14.13 5.01
N PHE A 92 10.19 13.08 4.29
CA PHE A 92 8.92 12.38 4.44
C PHE A 92 9.17 10.97 4.95
N ALA A 93 8.30 10.50 5.84
CA ALA A 93 8.32 9.13 6.30
C ALA A 93 7.80 8.18 5.21
N ASP A 94 8.34 6.97 5.16
CA ASP A 94 7.88 5.92 4.29
C ASP A 94 6.51 5.40 4.74
N ALA A 95 5.65 5.21 3.75
CA ALA A 95 4.32 4.68 3.99
C ALA A 95 3.85 3.84 2.80
N ALA A 96 3.01 2.87 3.10
CA ALA A 96 2.31 2.09 2.09
C ALA A 96 0.82 2.05 2.42
N ALA A 97 -0.01 1.91 1.39
CA ALA A 97 -1.44 1.79 1.59
C ALA A 97 -2.04 0.75 0.65
N VAL A 98 -3.11 0.11 1.11
CA VAL A 98 -3.95 -0.79 0.32
C VAL A 98 -5.26 -0.08 0.03
N LEU A 99 -5.59 0.03 -1.25
CA LEU A 99 -6.84 0.61 -1.71
C LEU A 99 -7.81 -0.50 -2.08
N LEU A 100 -8.97 -0.52 -1.43
CA LEU A 100 -10.04 -1.49 -1.66
C LEU A 100 -11.27 -0.77 -2.24
N PRO A 101 -11.86 -1.24 -3.35
CA PRO A 101 -13.08 -0.64 -3.89
C PRO A 101 -14.23 -0.82 -2.90
N SER A 102 -14.96 0.26 -2.61
CA SER A 102 -16.20 0.20 -1.81
C SER A 102 -17.46 0.25 -2.66
N ALA A 103 -17.32 0.48 -3.97
CA ALA A 103 -18.38 0.39 -4.97
C ALA A 103 -17.90 -0.45 -6.17
N PRO A 104 -18.81 -1.16 -6.88
CA PRO A 104 -18.49 -1.79 -8.15
C PRO A 104 -17.91 -0.77 -9.13
N GLU A 105 -16.94 -1.21 -9.94
CA GLU A 105 -16.32 -0.41 -11.00
C GLU A 105 -15.69 0.93 -10.53
N ALA A 106 -15.34 1.05 -9.24
CA ALA A 106 -14.62 2.22 -8.74
C ALA A 106 -13.25 2.33 -9.44
N PRO A 107 -12.97 3.41 -10.19
CA PRO A 107 -11.75 3.52 -10.99
C PRO A 107 -10.52 3.67 -10.09
N LEU A 108 -9.54 2.79 -10.27
CA LEU A 108 -8.32 2.80 -9.45
C LEU A 108 -7.44 4.02 -9.73
N ILE A 109 -7.28 4.39 -11.02
CA ILE A 109 -6.31 5.40 -11.47
C ILE A 109 -6.64 6.82 -10.98
N THR A 110 -7.92 7.13 -10.78
CA THR A 110 -8.40 8.42 -10.28
C THR A 110 -8.74 8.37 -8.79
N MET A 111 -8.40 7.27 -8.10
CA MET A 111 -8.77 7.03 -6.71
C MET A 111 -10.29 7.14 -6.45
N GLY A 112 -11.09 6.76 -7.44
CA GLY A 112 -12.55 6.82 -7.40
C GLY A 112 -13.14 7.87 -8.34
N ALA A 113 -14.45 8.07 -8.21
CA ALA A 113 -15.21 9.12 -8.88
C ALA A 113 -16.37 9.55 -7.97
N LEU A 114 -17.13 10.57 -8.39
CA LEU A 114 -18.37 10.93 -7.69
C LEU A 114 -19.24 9.67 -7.51
N GLU A 115 -19.68 9.42 -6.26
CA GLU A 115 -20.44 8.22 -5.83
C GLU A 115 -19.75 6.85 -6.00
N ARG A 116 -18.49 6.81 -6.44
CA ARG A 116 -17.71 5.57 -6.63
C ARG A 116 -16.41 5.65 -5.85
N CYS A 117 -16.52 5.43 -4.55
CA CYS A 117 -15.45 5.59 -3.60
C CYS A 117 -14.60 4.31 -3.46
N HIS A 118 -13.43 4.51 -2.86
CA HIS A 118 -12.60 3.43 -2.34
C HIS A 118 -12.41 3.63 -0.83
N ARG A 119 -12.04 2.54 -0.15
CA ARG A 119 -11.52 2.59 1.22
C ARG A 119 -10.01 2.42 1.19
N LEU A 120 -9.29 3.38 1.78
CA LEU A 120 -7.84 3.34 1.93
C LEU A 120 -7.49 2.77 3.32
N VAL A 121 -6.58 1.80 3.37
CA VAL A 121 -5.96 1.30 4.60
C VAL A 121 -4.49 1.69 4.56
N LEU A 122 -4.06 2.52 5.50
CA LEU A 122 -2.69 3.01 5.59
C LEU A 122 -1.88 2.16 6.56
N ALA A 123 -0.67 1.79 6.16
CA ALA A 123 0.36 1.23 7.02
C ALA A 123 1.56 2.19 7.02
N CYS A 124 1.82 2.79 8.17
CA CYS A 124 3.09 3.46 8.44
C CYS A 124 4.04 2.43 9.05
N ARG A 125 5.31 2.53 8.71
CA ARG A 125 6.33 1.61 9.18
C ARG A 125 7.01 2.16 10.44
#